data_AF-A0A978TD29-F1
#
_entry.id   AF-A0A978TD29-F1
#
_cell.length_a   1.000
_cell.length_b   1.000
_cell.length_c   1.000
_cell.angle_alpha   90.00
_cell.angle_beta   90.00
_cell.angle_gamma   90.00
#
_symmetry.space_group_name_H-M   'P 1'
#
loop_
_entity.id
_entity.type
_entity.pdbx_description
1 polymer ?
#
loop_
_entity_poly.entity_id
_entity_poly.type
_entity_poly.pdbx_seq_one_letter_code
_entity_poly.pdbx_strand_id
1 'polypeptide(L)'
;RRPVPLGEVTQERGGQTVLTINFDPPVTPGMPLILALRPWQNPRFGGVYLFGATAYPVGEVVRPTFLGYARLSFYEPDGGGFWP
;
A
#
# COMPACT_ATOMS: atom_id res chain seq x y z
N ARG A 1 7.68 -18.85 -3.22
CA ARG A 1 7.55 -17.50 -3.80
C ARG A 1 8.95 -16.91 -3.90
N ARG A 2 9.37 -16.41 -5.06
CA ARG A 2 10.72 -15.84 -5.22
C ARG A 2 10.66 -14.34 -4.91
N PRO A 3 11.49 -13.81 -4.00
CA PRO A 3 11.56 -12.38 -3.74
C PRO A 3 11.94 -11.63 -5.02
N VAL A 4 11.25 -10.52 -5.29
CA VAL A 4 11.61 -9.57 -6.35
C VAL A 4 12.47 -8.48 -5.70
N PRO A 5 13.65 -8.16 -6.26
CA PRO A 5 14.49 -7.10 -5.72
C PRO A 5 13.77 -5.76 -5.79
N LEU A 6 13.94 -4.96 -4.75
CA LEU A 6 13.40 -3.61 -4.65
C LEU A 6 14.53 -2.62 -4.88
N GLY A 7 14.22 -1.56 -5.61
CA GLY A 7 15.03 -0.36 -5.66
C GLY A 7 14.64 0.58 -4.52
N GLU A 8 14.58 1.87 -4.83
CA GLU A 8 14.14 2.88 -3.87
C GLU A 8 12.68 2.68 -3.43
N VAL A 9 12.45 2.84 -2.12
CA VAL A 9 11.12 2.84 -1.51
C VAL A 9 10.96 4.13 -0.73
N THR A 10 9.97 4.93 -1.10
CA THR A 10 9.69 6.21 -0.43
C THR A 10 8.28 6.22 0.15
N GLN A 11 8.13 6.93 1.26
CA GLN A 11 6.83 7.17 1.88
C GLN A 11 6.65 8.67 2.10
N GLU A 12 5.62 9.21 1.48
CA GLU A 12 5.22 10.60 1.65
C GLU A 12 3.98 10.67 2.53
N ARG A 13 4.06 11.44 3.63
CA ARG A 13 2.95 11.67 4.55
C ARG A 13 2.36 13.05 4.28
N GLY A 14 1.09 13.08 3.88
CA GLY A 14 0.28 14.28 3.75
C GLY A 14 -1.18 14.01 4.09
N GLY A 15 -2.12 14.66 3.41
CA GLY A 15 -3.55 14.34 3.52
C GLY A 15 -3.89 12.90 3.10
N GLN A 16 -3.06 12.33 2.23
CA GLN A 16 -3.04 10.90 1.88
C GLN A 16 -1.60 10.42 2.02
N THR A 17 -1.41 9.21 2.58
CA THR A 17 -0.08 8.59 2.63
C THR A 17 0.18 7.86 1.33
N VAL A 18 1.25 8.22 0.64
CA VAL A 18 1.66 7.59 -0.62
C VAL A 18 2.91 6.75 -0.35
N LEU A 19 2.88 5.48 -0.76
CA LEU A 19 4.01 4.56 -0.70
C LEU A 19 4.43 4.26 -2.14
N THR A 20 5.63 4.69 -2.51
CA THR A 20 6.21 4.43 -3.83
C THR A 20 7.23 3.31 -3.70
N ILE A 21 7.07 2.26 -4.50
CA ILE A 21 7.94 1.08 -4.50
C ILE A 21 8.52 0.97 -5.90
N ASN A 22 9.83 1.17 -6.03
CA ASN A 22 10.53 0.91 -7.28
C ASN A 22 11.04 -0.52 -7.33
N PHE A 23 10.94 -1.17 -8.49
CA PHE A 23 11.52 -2.50 -8.72
C PHE A 23 12.74 -2.35 -9.62
N ASP A 24 13.89 -2.81 -9.14
CA ASP A 24 15.14 -2.77 -9.88
C ASP A 24 15.82 -4.16 -9.85
N PRO A 25 15.81 -4.92 -10.96
CA PRO A 25 15.31 -4.52 -12.28
C PRO A 25 13.77 -4.45 -12.37
N PRO A 26 13.22 -3.75 -13.38
CA PRO A 26 11.78 -3.66 -13.61
C PRO A 26 11.12 -5.03 -13.74
N VAL A 27 9.91 -5.17 -13.19
CA VAL A 27 9.17 -6.43 -13.27
C VAL A 27 8.56 -6.61 -14.66
N THR A 28 8.64 -7.83 -15.19
CA THR A 28 8.03 -8.18 -16.47
C THR A 28 6.50 -8.04 -16.41
N PRO A 29 5.86 -7.42 -17.42
CA PRO A 29 4.40 -7.39 -17.52
C PRO A 29 3.76 -8.78 -17.47
N GLY A 30 2.58 -8.88 -16.86
CA GLY A 30 1.84 -10.15 -16.75
C GLY A 30 2.33 -11.09 -15.64
N MET A 31 3.40 -10.74 -14.92
CA MET A 31 3.84 -11.50 -13.76
C MET A 31 2.98 -11.18 -12.53
N PRO A 32 2.38 -12.19 -11.85
CA PRO A 32 1.64 -11.96 -10.62
C PRO A 32 2.60 -11.56 -9.49
N LEU A 33 2.39 -10.37 -8.94
CA LEU A 33 3.16 -9.80 -7.84
C LEU A 33 2.33 -9.82 -6.55
N ILE A 34 3.00 -10.05 -5.42
CA ILE A 34 2.40 -9.97 -4.10
C ILE A 34 3.22 -9.00 -3.27
N LEU A 35 2.61 -7.88 -2.92
CA LEU A 35 3.19 -6.89 -2.03
C LEU A 35 2.80 -7.22 -0.59
N ALA A 36 3.79 -7.54 0.24
CA ALA A 36 3.59 -7.72 1.66
C ALA A 36 3.86 -6.38 2.37
N LEU A 37 2.80 -5.75 2.88
CA LEU A 37 2.90 -4.53 3.68
C LEU A 37 2.97 -4.92 5.16
N ARG A 38 3.98 -4.41 5.87
CA ARG A 38 4.11 -4.58 7.33
C ARG A 38 3.84 -3.23 8.01
N PRO A 39 2.60 -2.96 8.44
CA PRO A 39 2.32 -1.75 9.20
C PRO A 39 3.03 -1.80 10.55
N TRP A 40 3.54 -0.66 11.00
CA TRP A 40 4.21 -0.56 12.30
C TRP A 40 3.22 -0.35 13.44
N GLN A 41 2.13 0.37 13.17
CA GLN A 41 1.05 0.65 14.10
C GLN A 41 -0.28 0.72 13.34
N ASN A 42 -1.38 0.43 14.03
CA ASN A 42 -2.72 0.63 13.51
C ASN A 42 -3.04 2.13 13.38
N PRO A 43 -3.97 2.52 12.49
CA PRO A 43 -4.45 3.90 12.43
C PRO A 43 -5.10 4.32 13.74
N ARG A 44 -5.06 5.64 14.01
CA ARG A 44 -5.59 6.24 15.25
C ARG A 44 -7.11 6.06 15.39
N PHE A 45 -7.83 6.04 14.28
CA PHE A 45 -9.27 5.92 14.24
C PHE A 45 -9.66 4.59 13.62
N GLY A 46 -10.74 3.99 14.09
CA GLY A 46 -11.33 2.84 13.42
C GLY A 46 -11.92 3.25 12.07
N GLY A 47 -12.27 2.27 11.25
CA GLY A 47 -12.93 2.47 9.98
C GLY A 47 -12.41 1.56 8.87
N VAL A 48 -12.91 1.84 7.67
CA VAL A 48 -12.52 1.14 6.44
C VAL A 48 -11.52 2.00 5.68
N TYR A 49 -10.32 1.46 5.50
CA TYR A 49 -9.22 2.10 4.79
C TYR A 49 -9.06 1.43 3.43
N LEU A 50 -9.08 2.24 2.37
CA LEU A 50 -8.88 1.80 0.99
C LEU A 50 -7.48 2.18 0.54
N PHE A 51 -6.71 1.17 0.12
CA PHE A 51 -5.38 1.32 -0.43
C PHE A 51 -5.47 1.16 -1.94
N GLY A 52 -5.43 2.27 -2.67
CA GLY A 52 -5.38 2.27 -4.13
C GLY A 52 -4.00 1.88 -4.61
N ALA A 53 -3.92 1.00 -5.60
CA ALA A 53 -2.67 0.62 -6.24
C ALA A 53 -2.65 1.09 -7.70
N THR A 54 -1.60 1.80 -8.08
CA THR A 54 -1.36 2.23 -9.47
C THR A 54 0.03 1.76 -9.89
N ALA A 55 0.11 1.08 -11.04
CA ALA A 55 1.38 0.67 -11.62
C ALA A 55 1.85 1.67 -12.67
N TYR A 56 3.15 1.93 -12.69
CA TYR A 56 3.84 2.80 -13.64
C TYR A 56 4.90 1.97 -14.37
N PRO A 57 4.72 1.67 -15.67
CA PRO A 57 5.72 0.96 -16.45
C PRO A 57 6.93 1.85 -16.74
N VAL A 58 8.10 1.25 -16.89
CA VAL A 58 9.30 1.93 -17.41
C VAL A 58 9.14 2.27 -18.89
N GLY A 59 9.56 3.48 -19.28
CA GLY A 59 9.56 3.96 -20.66
C GLY A 59 9.50 5.48 -20.74
N GLU A 60 9.76 6.05 -21.92
CA GLU A 60 9.65 7.51 -22.16
C GLU A 60 8.21 8.02 -22.05
N VAL A 61 7.25 7.18 -22.46
CA VAL A 61 5.81 7.47 -22.35
C VAL A 61 5.20 6.55 -21.30
N VAL A 62 5.06 7.06 -20.08
CA VAL A 62 4.48 6.32 -18.96
C VAL A 62 2.95 6.44 -18.99
N ARG A 63 2.26 5.30 -19.10
CA ARG A 63 0.80 5.24 -18.91
C ARG A 63 0.49 4.56 -17.57
N PRO A 64 0.02 5.30 -16.55
CA PRO A 64 -0.34 4.71 -15.28
C PRO A 64 -1.55 3.78 -15.43
N THR A 65 -1.50 2.64 -14.75
CA THR A 65 -2.60 1.67 -14.73
C THR A 65 -3.09 1.49 -13.30
N PHE A 66 -4.34 1.85 -13.03
CA PHE A 66 -4.97 1.60 -11.73
C PHE A 66 -5.33 0.12 -11.62
N LEU A 67 -4.80 -0.55 -10.60
CA LEU A 67 -4.95 -1.99 -10.37
C LEU A 67 -6.12 -2.33 -9.43
N GLY A 68 -6.68 -1.35 -8.73
CA GLY A 68 -7.80 -1.52 -7.80
C GLY A 68 -7.50 -1.07 -6.38
N TYR A 69 -8.41 -1.43 -5.47
CA TYR A 69 -8.31 -1.12 -4.05
C TYR A 69 -8.12 -2.38 -3.22
N ALA A 70 -7.18 -2.35 -2.27
CA ALA A 70 -7.19 -3.25 -1.13
C ALA A 70 -7.93 -2.60 0.03
N ARG A 71 -8.75 -3.38 0.75
CA ARG A 71 -9.54 -2.90 1.89
C ARG A 71 -9.03 -3.48 3.19
N LEU A 72 -8.70 -2.61 4.14
CA LEU A 72 -8.41 -3.01 5.52
C LEU A 72 -9.43 -2.36 6.45
N SER A 73 -9.96 -3.14 7.39
CA SER A 73 -10.92 -2.68 8.38
C SER A 73 -10.25 -2.70 9.75
N PHE A 74 -10.27 -1.56 10.42
CA PHE A 74 -9.78 -1.41 11.79
C PHE A 74 -10.97 -1.09 12.69
N TYR A 75 -11.08 -1.80 13.80
CA TYR A 75 -12.13 -1.55 14.78
C TYR A 75 -11.58 -0.67 15.87
N GLU A 76 -12.40 0.25 16.38
CA GLU A 76 -12.04 1.01 17.55
C GLU A 76 -11.90 0.04 18.74
N PRO A 77 -10.95 0.28 19.66
CA PRO A 77 -10.95 -0.44 20.91
C PRO A 77 -12.31 -0.19 21.59
N ASP A 78 -12.98 -1.25 22.06
CA ASP A 78 -14.13 -1.10 22.92
C ASP A 78 -13.68 -0.27 24.13
N GLY A 79 -14.03 1.01 24.13
CA GLY A 79 -13.75 1.91 25.23
C GLY A 79 -14.51 1.37 26.43
N GLY A 80 -13.81 0.59 27.27
CA GLY A 80 -14.38 -0.03 28.45
C GLY A 80 -15.19 1.01 29.21
N GLY A 81 -16.51 0.87 29.14
CA GLY A 81 -17.43 1.79 29.76
C GLY A 81 -17.06 1.96 31.21
N PHE A 82 -16.72 3.19 31.58
CA PHE A 82 -16.71 3.58 32.99
C PHE A 82 -18.17 3.46 33.44
N TRP A 83 -18.46 2.45 34.26
CA TRP A 83 -19.72 2.34 34.99
C TRP A 83 -19.53 2.99 36.37
N PRO A 84 -20.12 4.17 36.62
CA PRO A 84 -20.62 4.54 37.94
C PRO A 84 -22.12 4.19 38.08
#